data_AF-A0AAU4ZKT7-F1
#
_entry.id   AF-A0AAU4ZKT7-F1
#
_cell.length_a   1.000
_cell.length_b   1.000
_cell.length_c   1.000
_cell.angle_alpha   90.00
_cell.angle_beta   90.00
_cell.angle_gamma   90.00
#
_symmetry.space_group_name_H-M   'P 1'
#
loop_
_entity.id
_entity.type
_entity.pdbx_description
1 polymer ?
#
loop_
_entity_poly.entity_id
_entity_poly.type
_entity_poly.pdbx_seq_one_letter_code
_entity_poly.pdbx_strand_id
1 'polypeptide(L)'
;MTMPHHALEITLTRPLAPAELRHAARVLPLAADHDTTRLMVLARAKTPGRAAHRLRQLLDTQLPIDVITTHYPDASGQVLLNVAFPAATRTTLKTAADHTGQSPERFVQLALHRALAQHASDEADRLHQEARHLLTHTTAAHLLAAVGHALTQTPGAPQP
;
A
#
# COMPACT_ATOMS: atom_id res chain seq x y z
N MET A 1 8.72 32.04 -2.75
CA MET A 1 8.84 30.58 -2.99
C MET A 1 7.48 29.94 -2.75
N THR A 2 6.86 29.35 -3.78
CA THR A 2 5.60 28.62 -3.63
C THR A 2 5.87 27.29 -2.91
N MET A 3 5.11 26.98 -1.86
CA MET A 3 5.21 25.68 -1.18
C MET A 3 4.37 24.65 -1.94
N PRO A 4 4.96 23.54 -2.41
CA PRO A 4 4.22 22.53 -3.15
C PRO A 4 3.20 21.80 -2.26
N HIS A 5 2.15 21.29 -2.90
CA HIS A 5 1.22 20.35 -2.28
C HIS A 5 1.67 18.94 -2.60
N HIS A 6 1.59 18.06 -1.62
CA HIS A 6 1.87 16.64 -1.76
C HIS A 6 0.58 15.87 -1.54
N ALA A 7 0.22 15.01 -2.49
CA ALA A 7 -0.87 14.06 -2.33
C ALA A 7 -0.40 12.88 -1.50
N LEU A 8 -1.01 12.70 -0.33
CA LEU A 8 -0.71 11.63 0.60
C LEU A 8 -1.95 10.75 0.80
N GLU A 9 -1.71 9.46 0.94
CA GLU A 9 -2.68 8.46 1.34
C GLU A 9 -2.34 7.97 2.75
N ILE A 10 -3.36 7.82 3.59
CA ILE A 10 -3.27 7.32 4.96
C ILE A 10 -3.98 5.97 4.96
N THR A 11 -3.25 4.90 5.25
CA THR A 11 -3.86 3.59 5.52
C THR A 11 -4.06 3.44 7.03
N LEU A 12 -5.20 2.89 7.41
CA LEU A 12 -5.63 2.75 8.79
C LEU A 12 -5.62 1.28 9.21
N THR A 13 -5.34 1.01 10.47
CA THR A 13 -5.37 -0.37 11.00
C THR A 13 -6.77 -0.93 11.16
N ARG A 14 -7.80 -0.07 11.10
CA ARG A 14 -9.22 -0.42 11.13
C ARG A 14 -10.06 0.63 10.39
N PRO A 15 -11.26 0.27 9.92
CA PRO A 15 -12.24 1.25 9.42
C PRO A 15 -12.54 2.34 10.45
N LEU A 16 -12.82 3.56 9.96
CA LEU A 16 -13.26 4.67 10.80
C LEU A 16 -14.78 4.72 10.94
N ALA A 17 -15.22 5.01 12.16
CA ALA A 17 -16.61 5.41 12.37
C ALA A 17 -16.85 6.80 11.71
N PRO A 18 -18.06 7.08 11.19
CA PRO A 18 -18.38 8.38 10.59
C PRO A 18 -18.16 9.58 11.52
N ALA A 19 -18.22 9.38 12.85
CA ALA A 19 -17.91 10.43 13.82
C ALA A 19 -16.40 10.73 13.90
N GLU A 20 -15.56 9.70 13.88
CA GLU A 20 -14.10 9.83 13.89
C GLU A 20 -13.62 10.56 12.62
N LEU A 21 -14.14 10.16 11.45
CA LEU A 21 -13.85 10.83 10.18
C LEU A 21 -14.26 12.30 10.20
N ARG A 22 -15.48 12.61 10.68
CA ARG A 22 -15.94 14.01 10.80
C ARG A 22 -15.08 14.82 11.76
N HIS A 23 -14.58 14.21 12.83
CA HIS A 23 -13.70 14.89 13.78
C HIS A 23 -12.35 15.21 13.13
N ALA A 24 -11.71 14.23 12.51
CA ALA A 24 -10.44 14.41 11.81
C ALA A 24 -10.56 15.42 10.65
N ALA A 25 -11.69 15.40 9.92
CA ALA A 25 -11.97 16.33 8.83
C ALA A 25 -12.05 17.81 9.28
N ARG A 26 -12.25 18.09 10.58
CA ARG A 26 -12.19 19.46 11.13
C ARG A 26 -10.76 19.98 11.24
N VAL A 27 -9.79 19.09 11.39
CA VAL A 27 -8.36 19.46 11.48
C VAL A 27 -7.79 19.70 10.09
N LEU A 28 -8.14 18.84 9.13
CA LEU A 28 -7.74 18.98 7.74
C LEU A 28 -8.73 18.31 6.78
N PRO A 29 -8.86 18.81 5.53
CA PRO A 29 -9.68 18.16 4.52
C PRO A 29 -9.18 16.74 4.22
N LEU A 30 -10.05 15.75 4.43
CA LEU A 30 -9.81 14.33 4.21
C LEU A 30 -10.90 13.77 3.29
N ALA A 31 -10.49 12.95 2.33
CA ALA A 31 -11.42 12.14 1.53
C ALA A 31 -11.23 10.67 1.90
N ALA A 32 -12.30 9.96 2.27
CA ALA A 32 -12.23 8.54 2.60
C ALA A 32 -12.56 7.67 1.38
N ASP A 33 -11.97 6.47 1.33
CA ASP A 33 -12.42 5.41 0.44
C ASP A 33 -13.75 4.78 0.92
N HIS A 34 -14.29 3.84 0.14
CA HIS A 34 -15.58 3.21 0.44
C HIS A 34 -15.60 2.51 1.80
N ASP A 35 -14.53 1.78 2.12
CA ASP A 35 -14.45 0.97 3.34
C ASP A 35 -13.93 1.79 4.53
N THR A 36 -13.63 3.08 4.35
CA THR A 36 -13.09 4.00 5.36
C THR A 36 -11.78 3.52 6.00
N THR A 37 -11.01 2.72 5.26
CA THR A 37 -9.68 2.23 5.68
C THR A 37 -8.55 3.03 5.05
N ARG A 38 -8.86 3.84 4.03
CA ARG A 38 -7.91 4.71 3.34
C ARG A 38 -8.43 6.13 3.30
N LEU A 39 -7.57 7.08 3.62
CA LEU A 39 -7.86 8.50 3.54
C LEU A 39 -6.89 9.20 2.59
N MET A 40 -7.38 10.13 1.79
CA MET A 40 -6.58 10.98 0.90
C MET A 40 -6.54 12.41 1.42
N VAL A 41 -5.37 13.04 1.31
CA VAL A 41 -5.13 14.42 1.74
C VAL A 41 -4.10 15.12 0.84
N LEU A 42 -4.31 16.41 0.61
CA LEU A 42 -3.31 17.31 0.03
C LEU A 42 -2.65 18.14 1.14
N ALA A 43 -1.35 17.92 1.37
CA ALA A 43 -0.60 18.61 2.40
C ALA A 43 0.48 19.53 1.82
N ARG A 44 0.51 20.80 2.26
CA ARG A 44 1.55 21.77 1.88
C ARG A 44 2.82 21.58 2.69
N ALA A 45 3.95 21.31 2.04
CA ALA A 45 5.26 21.29 2.68
C ALA A 45 6.40 21.44 1.69
N LYS A 46 7.60 21.76 2.18
CA LYS A 46 8.83 21.83 1.36
C LYS A 46 9.18 20.48 0.71
N THR A 47 8.89 19.37 1.38
CA THR A 47 9.19 18.00 0.92
C THR A 47 8.06 17.05 1.30
N PRO A 48 7.87 15.94 0.56
CA PRO A 48 6.85 14.95 0.88
C PRO A 48 7.04 14.34 2.28
N GLY A 49 8.28 14.09 2.70
CA GLY A 49 8.57 13.57 4.05
C GLY A 49 8.16 14.54 5.17
N ARG A 50 8.31 15.85 4.96
CA ARG A 50 7.82 16.85 5.92
C ARG A 50 6.30 16.92 5.94
N ALA A 51 5.65 16.77 4.78
CA ALA A 51 4.20 16.70 4.71
C ALA A 51 3.68 15.49 5.51
N ALA A 52 4.25 14.31 5.29
CA ALA A 52 3.88 13.08 5.99
C ALA A 52 4.13 13.16 7.50
N HIS A 53 5.29 13.69 7.93
CA HIS A 53 5.60 13.82 9.35
C HIS A 53 4.65 14.78 10.06
N ARG A 54 4.37 15.95 9.45
CA ARG A 54 3.40 16.91 10.00
C ARG A 54 1.99 16.31 10.07
N LEU A 55 1.58 15.62 9.01
CA LEU A 55 0.28 14.94 8.96
C LEU A 55 0.16 13.92 10.08
N ARG A 56 1.18 13.09 10.29
CA ARG A 56 1.22 12.15 11.41
C ARG A 56 1.08 12.87 12.74
N GLN A 57 1.92 13.86 13.03
CA GLN A 57 1.85 14.60 14.29
C GLN A 57 0.46 15.20 14.58
N LEU A 58 -0.26 15.65 13.54
CA LEU A 58 -1.59 16.21 13.69
C LEU A 58 -2.68 15.16 13.96
N LEU A 59 -2.51 13.94 13.45
CA LEU A 59 -3.55 12.91 13.43
C LEU A 59 -3.24 11.69 14.29
N ASP A 60 -2.01 11.52 14.81
CA ASP A 60 -1.55 10.32 15.52
C ASP A 60 -2.42 9.96 16.74
N THR A 61 -2.99 10.98 17.38
CA THR A 61 -3.85 10.82 18.55
C THR A 61 -5.32 10.63 18.20
N GLN A 62 -5.72 10.90 16.95
CA GLN A 62 -7.11 10.91 16.50
C GLN A 62 -7.45 9.72 15.61
N LEU A 63 -6.46 9.18 14.91
CA LEU A 63 -6.65 8.15 13.90
C LEU A 63 -5.75 6.95 14.17
N PRO A 64 -6.23 5.71 13.94
CA PRO A 64 -5.43 4.50 14.01
C PRO A 64 -4.57 4.37 12.74
N ILE A 65 -3.58 5.25 12.57
CA ILE A 65 -2.73 5.31 11.38
C ILE A 65 -1.78 4.12 11.38
N ASP A 66 -1.78 3.37 10.29
CA ASP A 66 -0.78 2.35 10.00
C ASP A 66 0.41 2.98 9.24
N VAL A 67 0.16 3.36 7.99
CA VAL A 67 1.14 3.96 7.09
C VAL A 67 0.61 5.24 6.45
N ILE A 68 1.49 6.21 6.23
CA ILE A 68 1.23 7.35 5.36
C ILE A 68 2.16 7.23 4.15
N THR A 69 1.60 7.26 2.95
CA THR A 69 2.36 7.15 1.70
C THR A 69 2.12 8.34 0.78
N THR A 70 3.10 8.66 -0.07
CA THR A 70 2.82 9.52 -1.24
C THR A 70 1.93 8.77 -2.21
N HIS A 71 0.88 9.43 -2.69
CA HIS A 71 -0.05 8.82 -3.65
C HIS A 71 0.59 8.64 -5.04
N TYR A 72 1.45 9.58 -5.44
CA TYR A 72 2.21 9.48 -6.68
C TYR A 72 3.67 9.13 -6.40
N PRO A 73 4.29 8.29 -7.24
CA PRO A 73 5.72 8.05 -7.18
C PRO A 73 6.51 9.30 -7.58
N ASP A 74 7.74 9.38 -7.08
CA ASP A 74 8.70 10.40 -7.50
C ASP A 74 9.29 10.11 -8.89
N ALA A 75 10.23 10.96 -9.33
CA ALA A 75 10.89 10.82 -10.63
C ALA A 75 11.67 9.51 -10.80
N SER A 76 11.97 8.80 -9.70
CA SER A 76 12.64 7.49 -9.71
C SER A 76 11.66 6.32 -9.60
N GLY A 77 10.35 6.59 -9.63
CA GLY A 77 9.31 5.57 -9.47
C GLY A 77 9.09 5.15 -8.01
N GLN A 78 9.66 5.88 -7.03
CA GLN A 78 9.58 5.51 -5.61
C GLN A 78 8.46 6.26 -4.91
N VAL A 79 7.76 5.56 -4.01
CA VAL A 79 6.82 6.17 -3.06
C VAL A 79 7.50 6.32 -1.70
N LEU A 80 7.19 7.41 -1.00
CA LEU A 80 7.63 7.59 0.37
C LEU A 80 6.70 6.84 1.31
N LEU A 81 7.26 6.03 2.20
CA LEU A 81 6.52 5.40 3.29
C LEU A 81 6.89 6.03 4.63
N ASN A 82 5.89 6.50 5.37
CA ASN A 82 6.04 6.94 6.74
C ASN A 82 5.34 5.90 7.64
N VAL A 83 6.14 5.11 8.34
CA VAL A 83 5.71 3.96 9.15
C VAL A 83 6.13 4.18 10.60
N ALA A 84 5.25 3.84 11.56
CA ALA A 84 5.54 3.94 12.98
C ALA A 84 5.87 2.55 13.49
N PHE A 85 7.04 2.41 14.10
CA PHE A 85 7.43 1.18 14.75
C PHE A 85 7.34 1.35 16.27
N PRO A 86 6.84 0.33 17.01
CA PRO A 86 6.99 0.28 18.46
C PRO A 86 8.46 0.43 18.86
N ALA A 87 8.72 0.98 20.05
CA ALA A 87 10.08 1.27 20.51
C ALA A 87 11.01 0.05 20.48
N ALA A 88 10.49 -1.13 20.84
CA ALA A 88 11.22 -2.39 20.75
C ALA A 88 11.65 -2.70 19.31
N THR A 89 10.70 -2.69 18.37
CA THR A 89 10.97 -2.91 16.94
C THR A 89 11.94 -1.90 16.37
N ARG A 90 11.80 -0.62 16.73
CA ARG A 90 12.74 0.43 16.31
C ARG A 90 14.16 0.15 16.80
N THR A 91 14.30 -0.33 18.03
CA THR A 91 15.61 -0.70 18.60
C THR A 91 16.21 -1.88 17.85
N THR A 92 15.42 -2.93 17.60
CA THR A 92 15.85 -4.10 16.82
C THR A 92 16.29 -3.71 15.40
N LEU A 93 15.51 -2.88 14.71
CA LEU A 93 15.84 -2.39 13.37
C LEU A 93 17.12 -1.57 13.36
N LYS A 94 17.30 -0.69 14.35
CA LYS A 94 18.52 0.10 14.49
C LYS A 94 19.74 -0.79 14.68
N THR A 95 19.67 -1.73 15.62
CA THR A 95 20.75 -2.68 15.87
C THR A 95 21.09 -3.48 14.61
N ALA A 96 20.10 -3.99 13.89
CA ALA A 96 20.34 -4.74 12.65
C ALA A 96 20.97 -3.88 11.53
N ALA A 97 20.49 -2.64 11.39
CA ALA A 97 21.07 -1.67 10.45
C ALA A 97 22.54 -1.36 10.79
N ASP A 98 22.84 -1.13 12.08
CA ASP A 98 24.19 -0.87 12.57
C ASP A 98 25.14 -2.05 12.26
N HIS A 99 24.69 -3.30 12.47
CA HIS A 99 25.48 -4.51 12.14
C HIS A 99 25.78 -4.66 10.64
N THR A 100 24.98 -4.03 9.77
CA THR A 100 25.18 -4.08 8.32
C THR A 100 25.82 -2.80 7.76
N GLY A 101 26.19 -1.85 8.63
CA GLY A 101 26.76 -0.56 8.23
C GLY A 101 25.78 0.33 7.45
N GLN A 102 24.48 0.17 7.67
CA GLN A 102 23.42 0.89 6.95
C GLN A 102 22.66 1.83 7.88
N SER A 103 22.02 2.85 7.31
CA SER A 103 21.00 3.60 8.06
C SER A 103 19.75 2.72 8.27
N PRO A 104 18.98 2.91 9.35
CA PRO A 104 17.73 2.18 9.57
C PRO A 104 16.76 2.28 8.39
N GLU A 105 16.66 3.44 7.75
CA GLU A 105 15.80 3.67 6.59
C GLU A 105 16.26 2.82 5.39
N ARG A 106 17.57 2.81 5.10
CA ARG A 106 18.12 2.02 4.00
C ARG A 106 17.97 0.52 4.27
N PHE A 107 18.18 0.10 5.51
CA PHE A 107 18.01 -1.29 5.92
C PHE A 107 16.57 -1.76 5.70
N VAL A 108 15.58 -0.99 6.19
CA VAL A 108 14.15 -1.31 5.99
C VAL A 108 13.78 -1.29 4.50
N GLN A 109 14.27 -0.31 3.74
CA GLN A 109 14.02 -0.25 2.30
C GLN A 109 14.51 -1.50 1.58
N LEU A 110 15.74 -1.95 1.85
CA LEU A 110 16.30 -3.16 1.25
C LEU A 110 15.57 -4.43 1.70
N ALA A 111 15.20 -4.52 2.98
CA ALA A 111 14.41 -5.63 3.49
C ALA A 111 13.04 -5.71 2.79
N LEU A 112 12.36 -4.58 2.60
CA LEU A 112 11.08 -4.51 1.90
C LEU A 112 11.22 -4.92 0.43
N HIS A 113 12.25 -4.44 -0.29
CA HIS A 113 12.48 -4.86 -1.67
C HIS A 113 12.73 -6.36 -1.80
N ARG A 114 13.50 -6.95 -0.88
CA ARG A 114 13.74 -8.40 -0.87
C ARG A 114 12.46 -9.17 -0.58
N ALA A 115 11.67 -8.74 0.40
CA ALA A 115 10.39 -9.37 0.73
C ALA A 115 9.40 -9.31 -0.43
N LEU A 116 9.31 -8.16 -1.11
CA LEU A 116 8.45 -7.99 -2.29
C LEU A 116 8.91 -8.86 -3.47
N ALA A 117 10.22 -8.93 -3.72
CA ALA A 117 10.77 -9.78 -4.79
C ALA A 117 10.52 -11.26 -4.50
N GLN A 118 10.71 -11.69 -3.25
CA GLN A 118 10.42 -13.07 -2.84
C GLN A 118 8.94 -13.38 -3.02
N HIS A 119 8.05 -12.50 -2.53
CA HIS A 119 6.61 -12.70 -2.66
C HIS A 119 6.16 -12.81 -4.12
N ALA A 120 6.71 -11.97 -5.01
CA ALA A 120 6.42 -12.04 -6.44
C ALA A 120 6.89 -13.37 -7.06
N SER A 121 8.05 -13.88 -6.64
CA SER A 121 8.55 -15.20 -7.06
C SER A 121 7.63 -16.32 -6.57
N ASP A 122 7.28 -16.31 -5.29
CA ASP A 122 6.42 -17.33 -4.67
C ASP A 122 5.05 -17.37 -5.34
N GLU A 123 4.49 -16.19 -5.67
CA GLU A 123 3.21 -16.08 -6.37
C GLU A 123 3.30 -16.61 -7.80
N ALA A 124 4.38 -16.31 -8.52
CA ALA A 124 4.61 -16.84 -9.86
C ALA A 124 4.74 -18.37 -9.85
N ASP A 125 5.48 -18.92 -8.87
CA ASP A 125 5.64 -20.36 -8.71
C ASP A 125 4.30 -21.04 -8.37
N ARG A 126 3.51 -20.43 -7.48
CA ARG A 126 2.15 -20.91 -7.14
C ARG A 126 1.26 -20.94 -8.37
N LEU A 127 1.19 -19.84 -9.12
CA LEU A 127 0.36 -19.75 -10.33
C LEU A 127 0.82 -20.76 -11.40
N HIS A 128 2.12 -20.96 -11.54
CA HIS A 128 2.67 -21.96 -12.45
C HIS A 128 2.27 -23.38 -12.05
N GLN A 129 2.31 -23.71 -10.76
CA GLN A 129 1.89 -25.02 -10.25
C GLN A 129 0.40 -25.25 -10.49
N GLU A 130 -0.46 -24.27 -10.21
CA GLU A 130 -1.90 -24.34 -10.47
C GLU A 130 -2.19 -24.52 -11.96
N ALA A 131 -1.52 -23.76 -12.83
CA ALA A 131 -1.66 -23.89 -14.27
C ALA A 131 -1.24 -25.30 -14.75
N ARG A 132 -0.12 -25.82 -14.26
CA ARG A 132 0.33 -27.18 -14.58
C ARG A 132 -0.66 -28.23 -14.08
N HIS A 133 -1.17 -28.09 -12.87
CA HIS A 133 -2.15 -29.01 -12.31
C HIS A 133 -3.42 -29.04 -13.17
N LEU A 134 -3.94 -27.87 -13.54
CA LEU A 134 -5.10 -27.75 -14.42
C LEU A 134 -4.84 -28.40 -15.79
N LEU A 135 -3.70 -28.09 -16.43
CA LEU A 135 -3.36 -28.64 -17.75
C LEU A 135 -3.09 -30.15 -17.73
N THR A 136 -2.61 -30.70 -16.61
CA THR A 136 -2.38 -32.15 -16.48
C THR A 136 -3.69 -32.93 -16.45
N HIS A 137 -4.75 -32.34 -15.90
CA HIS A 137 -6.06 -32.98 -15.76
C HIS A 137 -7.10 -32.49 -16.79
N THR A 138 -6.67 -31.67 -17.75
CA THR A 138 -7.56 -31.09 -18.78
C THR A 138 -7.06 -31.48 -20.17
N THR A 139 -7.96 -31.97 -21.01
CA THR A 139 -7.64 -32.22 -22.43
C THR A 139 -7.64 -30.90 -23.20
N ALA A 140 -6.86 -30.82 -24.29
CA ALA A 140 -6.81 -29.61 -25.13
C ALA A 140 -8.20 -29.16 -25.61
N ALA A 141 -9.11 -30.11 -25.89
CA ALA A 141 -10.48 -29.81 -26.28
C ALA A 141 -11.29 -29.11 -25.16
N HIS A 142 -11.19 -29.59 -23.92
CA HIS A 142 -11.86 -28.96 -22.78
C HIS A 142 -11.29 -27.59 -22.45
N LEU A 143 -9.97 -27.40 -22.59
CA LEU A 143 -9.34 -26.10 -22.42
C LEU A 143 -9.84 -25.10 -23.47
N LEU A 144 -9.86 -25.48 -24.75
CA LEU A 144 -10.35 -24.64 -25.84
C LEU A 144 -11.83 -24.29 -25.67
N ALA A 145 -12.65 -25.25 -25.22
CA ALA A 145 -14.06 -25.01 -24.92
C ALA A 145 -14.23 -24.01 -23.76
N ALA A 146 -13.46 -24.15 -22.67
CA ALA A 146 -13.50 -23.25 -21.53
C ALA A 146 -13.03 -21.82 -21.89
N VAL A 147 -11.95 -21.69 -22.68
CA VAL A 147 -11.48 -20.39 -23.19
C VAL A 147 -12.53 -19.76 -24.11
N GLY A 148 -13.12 -20.53 -25.02
CA GLY A 148 -14.22 -20.08 -25.87
C GLY A 148 -15.42 -19.58 -25.06
N HIS A 149 -15.77 -20.27 -23.97
CA HIS A 149 -16.82 -19.83 -23.06
C HIS A 149 -16.45 -18.55 -22.31
N ALA A 150 -15.23 -18.44 -21.77
CA ALA A 150 -14.78 -17.25 -21.06
C ALA A 150 -14.71 -16.01 -21.96
N LEU A 151 -14.31 -16.17 -23.23
CA LEU A 151 -14.25 -15.09 -24.20
C LEU A 151 -15.65 -14.66 -24.70
N THR A 152 -16.64 -15.55 -24.63
CA THR A 152 -18.03 -15.24 -25.04
C THR A 152 -18.90 -14.76 -23.87
N GLN A 153 -18.53 -15.07 -22.64
CA GLN A 153 -19.09 -14.44 -21.45
C GLN A 153 -18.49 -13.04 -21.27
N THR A 154 -19.12 -12.04 -21.88
CA THR A 154 -18.80 -10.63 -21.57
C THR A 154 -19.19 -10.35 -20.12
N PRO A 155 -18.27 -9.96 -19.22
CA PRO A 155 -18.66 -9.49 -17.89
C PRO A 155 -19.36 -8.14 -18.08
N GLY A 156 -20.69 -8.11 -17.93
CA GLY A 156 -21.46 -6.86 -17.92
C GLY A 156 -22.63 -6.72 -18.89
N ALA A 157 -23.09 -7.77 -19.58
CA ALA A 157 -24.38 -7.71 -20.26
C ALA A 157 -25.51 -7.83 -19.21
N PRO A 158 -26.40 -6.84 -19.04
CA PRO A 158 -27.55 -6.98 -18.16
C PRO A 158 -28.49 -8.04 -18.74
N GLN A 159 -28.89 -9.00 -17.91
CA GLN A 159 -29.95 -9.95 -18.29
C GLN A 159 -31.30 -9.22 -18.37
N PRO A 160 -32.14 -9.55 -19.35
CA PRO A 160 -33.47 -8.95 -19.52
C PRO A 160 -34.45 -9.32 -18.39
#